data_AF-T0S6C8-F1
#
_entry.id   AF-T0S6C8-F1
#
_cell.length_a   1.000
_cell.length_b   1.000
_cell.length_c   1.000
_cell.angle_alpha   90.00
_cell.angle_beta   90.00
_cell.angle_gamma   90.00
#
_symmetry.space_group_name_H-M   'P 1'
#
loop_
_entity.id
_entity.type
_entity.pdbx_description
1 polymer ?
#
loop_
_entity_poly.entity_id
_entity_poly.type
_entity_poly.pdbx_seq_one_letter_code
_entity_poly.pdbx_strand_id
1 'polypeptide(L)'
;MVFNNDQQLFSIRTAIWGLLSMGIVVCVLLSIFWDQTSVFFGHEHSTALLVLVFFGGMVSSTTSVVYYPFVATFPPLFTSALSTGEGLSGVIAGVLGIIQDPGATHMHITVGGYFFYGAVVFLVALLAFVFLVKSPWATQIQASMYREDGGDFDYKFTPPLKRAPSPAMKMNETLPLVLPQSKHQFSTAVERRNYVVSKLWKPLLCQVVLCAMSFGVIPSILPFLGSKYSNSAEVLKWSSVLSMACDPLARFLTSFYRWYNVTVLTSLTVLLGALMAVSATTAHPIFSSYALGGIAPVVGNCVFVFLFAYSQTMAYLTLKREVRYNEAYAKTAYQWSGFLAQMGALLGTVIIFPLVTYTTLFQRSYGEL
;
A
#
# COMPACT_ATOMS: atom_id res chain seq x y z
N MET A 1 -19.26 -6.99 1.27
CA MET A 1 -19.34 -5.53 1.48
C MET A 1 -20.36 -5.23 2.58
N VAL A 2 -19.90 -5.18 3.84
CA VAL A 2 -20.69 -4.85 5.05
C VAL A 2 -20.59 -3.34 5.37
N PHE A 3 -20.19 -2.53 4.39
CA PHE A 3 -19.87 -1.11 4.57
C PHE A 3 -20.80 -0.22 3.74
N ASN A 4 -22.12 -0.44 3.87
CA ASN A 4 -23.12 0.50 3.39
C ASN A 4 -23.33 1.59 4.46
N ASN A 5 -23.29 2.87 4.08
CA ASN A 5 -23.26 4.00 5.03
C ASN A 5 -24.56 4.14 5.86
N ASP A 6 -25.65 3.50 5.45
CA ASP A 6 -26.93 3.50 6.20
C ASP A 6 -27.01 2.32 7.20
N GLN A 7 -26.04 1.40 7.16
CA GLN A 7 -25.89 0.27 8.09
C GLN A 7 -24.42 0.08 8.52
N GLN A 8 -23.72 1.16 8.89
CA GLN A 8 -22.43 1.01 9.57
C GLN A 8 -22.66 0.50 11.00
N LEU A 9 -22.68 -0.83 11.18
CA LEU A 9 -22.70 -1.45 12.52
C LEU A 9 -21.49 -1.02 13.37
N PHE A 10 -20.40 -0.57 12.76
CA PHE A 10 -19.17 -0.15 13.44
C PHE A 10 -18.62 1.18 12.89
N SER A 11 -18.21 2.07 13.80
CA SER A 11 -17.44 3.28 13.47
C SER A 11 -16.07 2.91 12.90
N ILE A 12 -15.53 3.74 11.99
CA ILE A 12 -14.17 3.56 11.43
C ILE A 12 -13.15 3.39 12.56
N ARG A 13 -13.28 4.16 13.64
CA ARG A 13 -12.38 4.07 14.79
C ARG A 13 -12.45 2.69 15.45
N THR A 14 -13.65 2.13 15.63
CA THR A 14 -13.86 0.79 16.19
C THR A 14 -13.26 -0.29 15.30
N ALA A 15 -13.36 -0.14 13.97
CA ALA A 15 -12.72 -1.05 13.03
C ALA A 15 -11.18 -1.03 13.16
N ILE A 16 -10.56 0.15 13.33
CA ILE A 16 -9.10 0.25 13.54
C ILE A 16 -8.69 -0.42 14.85
N TRP A 17 -9.42 -0.19 15.94
CA TRP A 17 -9.17 -0.89 17.22
C TRP A 17 -9.24 -2.41 17.06
N GLY A 18 -10.25 -2.91 16.36
CA GLY A 18 -10.40 -4.33 16.07
C GLY A 18 -9.25 -4.89 15.24
N LEU A 19 -8.84 -4.19 14.17
CA LEU A 19 -7.75 -4.62 13.29
C LEU A 19 -6.40 -4.66 14.02
N LEU A 20 -6.07 -3.64 14.80
CA LEU A 20 -4.81 -3.60 15.56
C LEU A 20 -4.78 -4.70 16.64
N SER A 21 -5.88 -4.88 17.37
CA SER A 21 -5.98 -5.92 18.40
C SER A 21 -5.87 -7.31 17.77
N MET A 22 -6.56 -7.53 16.63
CA MET A 22 -6.48 -8.77 15.88
C MET A 22 -5.06 -9.03 15.35
N GLY A 23 -4.37 -8.00 14.85
CA GLY A 23 -2.98 -8.09 14.41
C GLY A 23 -2.03 -8.54 15.53
N ILE A 24 -2.16 -7.97 16.73
CA ILE A 24 -1.39 -8.40 17.92
C ILE A 24 -1.68 -9.86 18.25
N VAL A 25 -2.95 -10.24 18.36
CA VAL A 25 -3.36 -11.61 18.69
C VAL A 25 -2.82 -12.60 17.66
N VAL A 26 -2.98 -12.32 16.36
CA VAL A 26 -2.50 -13.18 15.28
C VAL A 26 -0.98 -13.32 15.32
N CYS A 27 -0.22 -12.24 15.50
CA CYS A 27 1.24 -12.30 15.57
C CYS A 27 1.73 -13.05 16.82
N VAL A 28 1.10 -12.87 17.98
CA VAL A 28 1.43 -13.63 19.19
C VAL A 28 1.12 -15.12 19.02
N LEU A 29 -0.05 -15.46 18.47
CA LEU A 29 -0.41 -16.85 18.20
C LEU A 29 0.52 -17.48 17.16
N LEU A 30 0.90 -16.75 16.11
CA LEU A 30 1.90 -17.22 15.13
C LEU A 30 3.26 -17.44 15.80
N SER A 31 3.68 -16.57 16.71
CA SER A 31 4.94 -16.74 17.43
C SER A 31 5.02 -18.06 18.21
N ILE A 32 3.88 -18.58 18.67
CA ILE A 32 3.80 -19.77 19.53
C ILE A 32 3.43 -21.02 18.74
N PHE A 33 2.51 -20.92 17.78
CA PHE A 33 1.88 -22.06 17.13
C PHE A 33 2.29 -22.25 15.65
N TRP A 34 3.30 -21.53 15.16
CA TRP A 34 3.74 -21.66 13.76
C TRP A 34 4.21 -23.08 13.38
N ASP A 35 4.72 -23.85 14.36
CA ASP A 35 5.28 -25.19 14.17
C ASP A 35 4.26 -26.32 14.37
N GLN A 36 3.04 -25.99 14.81
CA GLN A 36 2.02 -26.99 15.08
C GLN A 36 1.40 -27.51 13.79
N THR A 37 1.41 -28.84 13.62
CA THR A 37 0.78 -29.55 12.52
C THR A 37 -0.45 -30.34 13.00
N SER A 38 -1.41 -30.54 12.11
CA SER A 38 -2.55 -31.43 12.35
C SER A 38 -2.77 -32.33 11.15
N VAL A 39 -3.23 -33.55 11.39
CA VAL A 39 -3.49 -34.52 10.32
C VAL A 39 -4.85 -34.23 9.66
N PHE A 40 -4.85 -33.95 8.36
CA PHE A 40 -6.04 -33.82 7.52
C PHE A 40 -5.90 -34.77 6.33
N PHE A 41 -6.94 -35.56 6.02
CA PHE A 41 -6.90 -36.57 4.95
C PHE A 41 -5.67 -37.52 4.99
N GLY A 42 -5.19 -37.84 6.20
CA GLY A 42 -4.04 -38.73 6.39
C GLY A 42 -2.66 -38.08 6.18
N HIS A 43 -2.60 -36.78 5.90
CA HIS A 43 -1.34 -36.03 5.76
C HIS A 43 -1.21 -34.96 6.84
N GLU A 44 0.01 -34.72 7.31
CA GLU A 44 0.30 -33.60 8.22
C GLU A 44 0.24 -32.28 7.47
N HIS A 45 -0.53 -31.34 8.01
CA HIS A 45 -0.66 -30.01 7.46
C HIS A 45 -0.43 -28.96 8.55
N SER A 46 0.25 -27.86 8.21
CA SER A 46 0.46 -26.69 9.09
C SER A 46 -0.83 -25.85 9.20
N THR A 47 -1.90 -26.44 9.71
CA THR A 47 -3.23 -25.82 9.79
C THR A 47 -3.23 -24.58 10.66
N ALA A 48 -2.51 -24.60 11.79
CA ALA A 48 -2.37 -23.43 12.66
C ALA A 48 -1.76 -22.23 11.91
N LEU A 49 -0.65 -22.47 11.21
CA LEU A 49 0.01 -21.47 10.38
C LEU A 49 -0.95 -20.92 9.30
N LEU A 50 -1.61 -21.80 8.54
CA LEU A 50 -2.49 -21.39 7.44
C LEU A 50 -3.69 -20.56 7.93
N VAL A 51 -4.33 -20.96 9.02
CA VAL A 51 -5.47 -20.25 9.60
C VAL A 51 -5.02 -18.88 10.12
N LEU A 52 -3.92 -18.82 10.86
CA LEU A 52 -3.44 -17.57 11.43
C LEU A 52 -2.91 -16.61 10.36
N VAL A 53 -2.21 -17.11 9.34
CA VAL A 53 -1.78 -16.31 8.18
C VAL A 53 -2.99 -15.79 7.40
N PHE A 54 -4.07 -16.57 7.28
CA PHE A 54 -5.33 -16.10 6.69
C PHE A 54 -5.91 -14.90 7.46
N PHE A 55 -5.96 -14.97 8.80
CA PHE A 55 -6.36 -13.83 9.63
C PHE A 55 -5.40 -12.65 9.49
N GLY A 56 -4.09 -12.88 9.41
CA GLY A 56 -3.09 -11.85 9.14
C GLY A 56 -3.31 -11.16 7.78
N GLY A 57 -3.63 -11.94 6.74
CA GLY A 57 -4.00 -11.45 5.42
C GLY A 57 -5.29 -10.63 5.43
N MET A 58 -6.28 -11.02 6.24
CA MET A 58 -7.49 -10.21 6.45
C MET A 58 -7.20 -8.88 7.14
N VAL A 59 -6.35 -8.86 8.18
CA VAL A 59 -5.91 -7.62 8.84
C VAL A 59 -5.19 -6.72 7.84
N SER A 60 -4.24 -7.27 7.08
CA SER A 60 -3.47 -6.53 6.07
C SER A 60 -4.38 -5.93 4.98
N SER A 61 -5.23 -6.75 4.36
CA SER A 61 -6.11 -6.30 3.27
C SER A 61 -7.18 -5.30 3.71
N THR A 62 -7.69 -5.42 4.93
CA THR A 62 -8.71 -4.51 5.49
C THR A 62 -8.11 -3.18 5.94
N THR A 63 -6.81 -3.14 6.30
CA THR A 63 -6.13 -1.93 6.80
C THR A 63 -6.24 -0.78 5.79
N SER A 64 -5.92 -0.98 4.52
CA SER A 64 -5.99 0.08 3.51
C SER A 64 -7.43 0.58 3.28
N VAL A 65 -8.43 -0.28 3.45
CA VAL A 65 -9.86 0.06 3.30
C VAL A 65 -10.37 0.93 4.46
N VAL A 66 -9.75 0.83 5.64
CA VAL A 66 -10.22 1.52 6.86
C VAL A 66 -9.34 2.72 7.21
N TYR A 67 -8.03 2.62 7.04
CA TYR A 67 -7.06 3.62 7.51
C TYR A 67 -7.03 4.84 6.59
N TYR A 68 -7.09 4.66 5.27
CA TYR A 68 -7.11 5.79 4.34
C TYR A 68 -8.36 6.67 4.48
N PRO A 69 -9.60 6.12 4.61
CA PRO A 69 -10.77 6.94 4.94
C PRO A 69 -10.65 7.67 6.27
N PHE A 70 -10.01 7.07 7.28
CA PHE A 70 -9.77 7.72 8.56
C PHE A 70 -8.81 8.90 8.41
N VAL A 71 -7.66 8.69 7.79
CA VAL A 71 -6.62 9.71 7.58
C VAL A 71 -7.06 10.79 6.57
N ALA A 72 -8.03 10.50 5.72
CA ALA A 72 -8.63 11.50 4.84
C ALA A 72 -9.29 12.67 5.59
N THR A 73 -9.69 12.46 6.85
CA THR A 73 -10.22 13.52 7.74
C THR A 73 -9.15 14.49 8.24
N PHE A 74 -7.86 14.17 8.02
CA PHE A 74 -6.71 14.99 8.34
C PHE A 74 -6.14 15.68 7.09
N PRO A 75 -5.27 16.70 7.23
CA PRO A 75 -4.59 17.35 6.11
C PRO A 75 -3.86 16.36 5.17
N PRO A 76 -3.65 16.70 3.87
CA PRO A 76 -2.96 15.85 2.88
C PRO A 76 -1.65 15.22 3.35
N LEU A 77 -0.88 15.94 4.15
CA LEU A 77 0.38 15.47 4.73
C LEU A 77 0.24 14.13 5.47
N PHE A 78 -0.86 13.90 6.18
CA PHE A 78 -1.06 12.66 6.93
C PHE A 78 -1.33 11.47 6.01
N THR A 79 -1.97 11.69 4.86
CA THR A 79 -2.16 10.65 3.84
C THR A 79 -0.82 10.23 3.25
N SER A 80 0.06 11.19 2.95
CA SER A 80 1.44 10.90 2.55
C SER A 80 2.21 10.19 3.66
N ALA A 81 2.11 10.64 4.92
CA ALA A 81 2.79 10.01 6.05
C ALA A 81 2.34 8.57 6.29
N LEU A 82 1.04 8.27 6.22
CA LEU A 82 0.51 6.92 6.32
C LEU A 82 1.06 6.03 5.19
N SER A 83 1.01 6.52 3.94
CA SER A 83 1.56 5.83 2.79
C SER A 83 3.07 5.57 2.96
N THR A 84 3.86 6.57 3.38
CA THR A 84 5.28 6.40 3.67
C THR A 84 5.53 5.36 4.76
N GLY A 85 4.71 5.33 5.82
CA GLY A 85 4.77 4.30 6.86
C GLY A 85 4.48 2.90 6.33
N GLU A 86 3.52 2.75 5.41
CA GLU A 86 3.24 1.51 4.68
C GLU A 86 4.50 1.03 3.92
N GLY A 87 5.20 1.93 3.21
CA GLY A 87 6.47 1.61 2.56
C GLY A 87 7.61 1.28 3.54
N LEU A 88 7.71 1.99 4.67
CA LEU A 88 8.77 1.77 5.66
C LEU A 88 8.69 0.38 6.31
N SER A 89 7.49 -0.21 6.41
CA SER A 89 7.32 -1.59 6.87
C SER A 89 8.08 -2.60 6.00
N GLY A 90 8.18 -2.34 4.69
CA GLY A 90 8.99 -3.11 3.75
C GLY A 90 10.48 -3.01 4.05
N VAL A 91 10.99 -1.82 4.40
CA VAL A 91 12.41 -1.66 4.78
C VAL A 91 12.74 -2.43 6.04
N ILE A 92 11.87 -2.42 7.06
CA ILE A 92 12.07 -3.21 8.27
C ILE A 92 12.20 -4.70 7.91
N ALA A 93 11.29 -5.22 7.07
CA ALA A 93 11.37 -6.59 6.60
C ALA A 93 12.64 -6.86 5.77
N GLY A 94 13.11 -5.91 4.96
CA GLY A 94 14.36 -6.01 4.20
C GLY A 94 15.60 -6.07 5.08
N VAL A 95 15.69 -5.21 6.09
CA VAL A 95 16.77 -5.24 7.10
C VAL A 95 16.77 -6.57 7.85
N LEU A 96 15.60 -7.04 8.28
CA LEU A 96 15.46 -8.36 8.91
C LEU A 96 15.89 -9.48 7.96
N GLY A 97 15.57 -9.39 6.66
CA GLY A 97 16.02 -10.34 5.65
C GLY A 97 17.54 -10.34 5.44
N ILE A 98 18.20 -9.18 5.50
CA ILE A 98 19.68 -9.09 5.47
C ILE A 98 20.27 -9.75 6.72
N ILE A 99 19.74 -9.43 7.91
CA ILE A 99 20.18 -10.01 9.18
C ILE A 99 19.99 -11.52 9.18
N GLN A 100 18.87 -11.99 8.63
CA GLN A 100 18.56 -13.41 8.52
C GLN A 100 19.53 -14.17 7.62
N ASP A 101 20.15 -13.48 6.66
CA ASP A 101 21.08 -13.98 5.65
C ASP A 101 20.65 -15.32 5.00
N PRO A 102 19.75 -15.28 4.00
CA PRO A 102 19.26 -16.49 3.35
C PRO A 102 20.43 -17.30 2.76
N GLY A 103 20.68 -18.48 3.34
CA GLY A 103 21.82 -19.34 2.98
C GLY A 103 22.79 -19.62 4.13
N ALA A 104 22.67 -18.93 5.27
CA ALA A 104 23.43 -19.24 6.49
C ALA A 104 23.09 -20.63 7.03
N THR A 105 24.07 -21.30 7.66
CA THR A 105 23.92 -22.65 8.24
C THR A 105 23.00 -22.69 9.46
N HIS A 106 22.81 -21.56 10.13
CA HIS A 106 21.94 -21.41 11.29
C HIS A 106 21.00 -20.23 11.11
N MET A 107 19.79 -20.37 11.65
CA MET A 107 18.77 -19.34 11.62
C MET A 107 19.12 -18.22 12.63
N HIS A 108 19.40 -17.00 12.17
CA HIS A 108 19.73 -15.89 13.07
C HIS A 108 18.51 -15.39 13.85
N ILE A 109 17.33 -15.33 13.21
CA ILE A 109 16.07 -14.97 13.85
C ILE A 109 15.12 -16.16 13.72
N THR A 110 14.68 -16.71 14.86
CA THR A 110 13.68 -17.80 14.85
C THR A 110 12.37 -17.33 14.22
N VAL A 111 11.66 -18.25 13.56
CA VAL A 111 10.33 -17.96 12.96
C VAL A 111 9.36 -17.39 14.01
N GLY A 112 9.34 -17.97 15.21
CA GLY A 112 8.57 -17.44 16.32
C GLY A 112 8.98 -16.02 16.71
N GLY A 113 10.29 -15.77 16.82
CA GLY A 113 10.83 -14.43 17.10
C GLY A 113 10.43 -13.38 16.07
N TYR A 114 10.42 -13.73 14.77
CA TYR A 114 9.94 -12.83 13.71
C TYR A 114 8.49 -12.38 13.94
N PHE A 115 7.59 -13.32 14.23
CA PHE A 115 6.19 -12.99 14.50
C PHE A 115 6.02 -12.21 15.81
N PHE A 116 6.83 -12.50 16.84
CA PHE A 116 6.85 -11.72 18.07
C PHE A 116 7.25 -10.26 17.84
N TYR A 117 8.30 -10.00 17.06
CA TYR A 117 8.67 -8.63 16.66
C TYR A 117 7.54 -7.95 15.87
N GLY A 118 6.82 -8.70 15.03
CA GLY A 118 5.60 -8.22 14.38
C GLY A 118 4.53 -7.77 15.38
N ALA A 119 4.29 -8.53 16.45
CA ALA A 119 3.36 -8.14 17.51
C ALA A 119 3.77 -6.85 18.22
N VAL A 120 5.08 -6.64 18.44
CA VAL A 120 5.61 -5.39 19.00
C VAL A 120 5.34 -4.20 18.07
N VAL A 121 5.52 -4.36 16.76
CA VAL A 121 5.20 -3.32 15.77
C VAL A 121 3.70 -2.97 15.80
N PHE A 122 2.82 -3.97 15.88
CA PHE A 122 1.39 -3.72 16.05
C PHE A 122 1.05 -3.03 17.37
N LEU A 123 1.75 -3.35 18.46
CA LEU A 123 1.57 -2.67 19.75
C LEU A 123 1.98 -1.20 19.67
N VAL A 124 3.10 -0.89 19.01
CA VAL A 124 3.51 0.51 18.76
C VAL A 124 2.47 1.25 17.92
N ALA A 125 1.93 0.60 16.88
CA ALA A 125 0.85 1.17 16.06
C ALA A 125 -0.44 1.40 16.88
N LEU A 126 -0.77 0.49 17.80
CA LEU A 126 -1.89 0.65 18.75
C LEU A 126 -1.68 1.87 19.65
N LEU A 127 -0.50 2.04 20.24
CA LEU A 127 -0.16 3.19 21.08
C LEU A 127 -0.22 4.50 20.29
N ALA A 128 0.28 4.51 19.05
CA ALA A 128 0.17 5.67 18.15
C ALA A 128 -1.29 6.01 17.84
N PHE A 129 -2.15 5.00 17.65
CA PHE A 129 -3.58 5.21 17.44
C PHE A 129 -4.29 5.71 18.71
N VAL A 130 -3.93 5.20 19.90
CA VAL A 130 -4.41 5.72 21.20
C VAL A 130 -4.13 7.21 21.28
N PHE A 131 -2.89 7.62 20.97
CA PHE A 131 -2.48 9.02 20.96
C PHE A 131 -3.33 9.83 19.97
N LEU A 132 -3.51 9.34 18.75
CA LEU A 132 -4.23 10.05 17.70
C LEU A 132 -5.73 10.22 18.04
N VAL A 133 -6.34 9.27 18.73
CA VAL A 133 -7.75 9.34 19.16
C VAL A 133 -7.96 10.19 20.41
N LYS A 134 -7.06 10.11 21.40
CA LYS A 134 -7.22 10.78 22.70
C LYS A 134 -6.56 12.16 22.79
N SER A 135 -5.59 12.46 21.93
CA SER A 135 -4.84 13.70 22.01
C SER A 135 -5.68 14.91 21.58
N PRO A 136 -5.74 15.97 22.41
CA PRO A 136 -6.41 17.22 22.02
C PRO A 136 -5.72 17.88 20.82
N TRP A 137 -4.41 17.64 20.62
CA TRP A 137 -3.65 18.15 19.48
C TRP A 137 -4.12 17.56 18.16
N ALA A 138 -4.38 16.26 18.11
CA ALA A 138 -4.91 15.60 16.92
C ALA A 138 -6.30 16.13 16.55
N THR A 139 -7.14 16.37 17.56
CA THR A 139 -8.49 16.95 17.36
C THR A 139 -8.41 18.38 16.82
N GLN A 140 -7.46 19.19 17.30
CA GLN A 140 -7.23 20.54 16.80
C GLN A 140 -6.77 20.57 15.34
N ILE A 141 -5.88 19.65 14.93
CA ILE A 141 -5.42 19.53 13.53
C ILE A 141 -6.53 19.03 12.63
N GLN A 142 -7.34 18.07 13.11
CA GLN A 142 -8.50 17.62 12.37
C GLN A 142 -9.48 18.79 12.14
N ALA A 143 -9.71 19.62 13.17
CA ALA A 143 -10.54 20.82 13.06
C ALA A 143 -9.94 21.92 12.16
N SER A 144 -8.60 22.04 12.09
CA SER A 144 -7.94 23.04 11.24
C SER A 144 -8.08 22.73 9.74
N MET A 145 -8.17 21.44 9.37
CA MET A 145 -8.40 21.02 7.98
C MET A 145 -9.69 21.58 7.39
N TYR A 146 -10.72 21.78 8.21
CA TYR A 146 -12.00 22.37 7.80
C TYR A 146 -12.01 23.90 7.82
N ARG A 147 -10.90 24.53 8.23
CA ARG A 147 -10.78 25.99 8.38
C ARG A 147 -9.89 26.64 7.30
N GLU A 148 -9.18 25.86 6.49
CA GLU A 148 -8.33 26.39 5.42
C GLU A 148 -9.13 26.71 4.15
N ASP A 149 -9.05 27.96 3.71
CA ASP A 149 -9.67 28.49 2.48
C ASP A 149 -9.12 27.81 1.20
N GLY A 150 -9.94 27.85 0.14
CA GLY A 150 -9.73 27.24 -1.18
C GLY A 150 -8.61 27.86 -2.04
N GLY A 151 -7.49 28.23 -1.43
CA GLY A 151 -6.26 28.61 -2.13
C GLY A 151 -5.46 27.40 -2.61
N ASP A 152 -4.79 27.58 -3.76
CA ASP A 152 -3.88 26.62 -4.38
C ASP A 152 -2.75 26.23 -3.42
N PHE A 153 -2.59 24.94 -3.12
CA PHE A 153 -1.74 24.45 -2.05
C PHE A 153 -0.44 23.85 -2.59
N ASP A 154 0.58 24.71 -2.71
CA ASP A 154 1.98 24.33 -2.81
C ASP A 154 2.57 24.29 -1.39
N TYR A 155 2.68 23.10 -0.80
CA TYR A 155 3.18 22.96 0.57
C TYR A 155 4.71 23.10 0.59
N LYS A 156 5.23 24.32 0.78
CA LYS A 156 6.59 24.52 1.30
C LYS A 156 6.60 24.27 2.81
N PHE A 157 7.51 23.41 3.25
CA PHE A 157 7.72 23.02 4.64
C PHE A 157 7.96 24.26 5.52
N THR A 158 6.95 24.70 6.26
CA THR A 158 7.11 25.63 7.38
C THR A 158 6.44 25.02 8.61
N PRO A 159 7.16 24.85 9.73
CA PRO A 159 6.55 24.44 10.99
C PRO A 159 5.59 25.54 11.47
N PRO A 160 4.56 25.22 12.27
CA PRO A 160 3.59 26.20 12.74
C PRO A 160 4.26 27.14 13.75
N LEU A 161 4.83 28.25 13.27
CA LEU A 161 5.33 29.31 14.13
C LEU A 161 4.20 30.30 14.44
N LYS A 162 3.81 30.29 15.72
CA LYS A 162 3.12 31.30 16.53
C LYS A 162 1.85 31.97 15.96
N ARG A 163 0.76 31.87 16.73
CA ARG A 163 -0.43 32.75 16.67
C ARG A 163 0.00 34.21 16.47
N ALA A 164 -0.23 34.76 15.28
CA ALA A 164 -0.33 36.20 15.10
C ALA A 164 -1.77 36.63 15.47
N PRO A 165 -1.95 37.73 16.21
CA PRO A 165 -3.28 38.24 16.54
C PRO A 165 -3.97 38.76 15.27
N SER A 166 -5.26 38.47 15.17
CA SER A 166 -6.15 38.87 14.08
C SER A 166 -6.15 40.40 13.91
N PRO A 167 -5.90 40.97 12.72
CA PRO A 167 -6.31 42.34 12.46
C PRO A 167 -7.83 42.37 12.34
N ALA A 168 -8.45 43.33 13.04
CA ALA A 168 -9.87 43.57 13.00
C ALA A 168 -10.38 43.73 11.56
N MET A 169 -11.50 43.05 11.29
CA MET A 169 -12.29 43.09 10.06
C MET A 169 -12.60 44.54 9.67
N LYS A 170 -11.87 45.08 8.67
CA LYS A 170 -12.32 46.23 7.90
C LYS A 170 -13.13 45.70 6.73
N MET A 171 -14.44 45.91 6.82
CA MET A 171 -15.41 45.67 5.78
C MET A 171 -15.22 46.72 4.69
N ASN A 172 -14.51 46.36 3.61
CA ASN A 172 -14.52 47.13 2.36
C ASN A 172 -14.92 46.18 1.23
N GLU A 173 -16.02 46.57 0.57
CA GLU A 173 -16.63 45.91 -0.57
C GLU A 173 -15.66 45.85 -1.76
N THR A 174 -15.32 44.64 -2.19
CA THR A 174 -15.17 44.23 -3.60
C THR A 174 -15.13 42.70 -3.60
N LEU A 175 -16.31 42.05 -3.64
CA LEU A 175 -16.42 40.61 -3.83
C LEU A 175 -15.78 40.21 -5.18
N PRO A 176 -14.79 39.31 -5.23
CA PRO A 176 -14.61 38.47 -6.39
C PRO A 176 -15.70 37.40 -6.37
N LEU A 177 -16.51 37.35 -7.44
CA LEU A 177 -17.51 36.32 -7.74
C LEU A 177 -16.88 34.93 -7.94
N VAL A 178 -16.28 34.36 -6.90
CA VAL A 178 -16.05 32.91 -6.84
C VAL A 178 -17.12 32.37 -5.92
N LEU A 179 -18.22 31.88 -6.51
CA LEU A 179 -19.19 31.09 -5.77
C LEU A 179 -18.43 30.01 -4.99
N PRO A 180 -18.67 29.84 -3.67
CA PRO A 180 -18.23 28.63 -3.01
C PRO A 180 -18.86 27.47 -3.78
N GLN A 181 -18.02 26.58 -4.36
CA GLN A 181 -18.50 25.37 -5.01
C GLN A 181 -19.56 24.74 -4.11
N SER A 182 -20.79 24.66 -4.61
CA SER A 182 -21.92 24.21 -3.82
C SER A 182 -21.56 22.85 -3.21
N LYS A 183 -21.80 22.70 -1.90
CA LYS A 183 -21.80 21.38 -1.26
C LYS A 183 -22.82 20.54 -2.03
N HIS A 184 -22.36 19.70 -2.95
CA HIS A 184 -23.23 18.75 -3.63
C HIS A 184 -23.75 17.81 -2.53
N GLN A 185 -24.96 18.08 -2.07
CA GLN A 185 -25.60 17.34 -1.00
C GLN A 185 -26.23 16.12 -1.65
N PHE A 186 -25.60 14.95 -1.47
CA PHE A 186 -26.13 13.70 -1.99
C PHE A 186 -27.39 13.33 -1.21
N SER A 187 -28.51 13.14 -1.91
CA SER A 187 -29.79 12.78 -1.30
C SER A 187 -29.76 11.35 -0.76
N THR A 188 -29.06 10.44 -1.45
CA THR A 188 -28.94 9.03 -1.05
C THR A 188 -27.51 8.50 -1.11
N ALA A 189 -27.23 7.46 -0.32
CA ALA A 189 -25.94 6.76 -0.32
C ALA A 189 -25.63 6.09 -1.67
N VAL A 190 -26.67 5.66 -2.40
CA VAL A 190 -26.57 5.02 -3.72
C VAL A 190 -26.15 6.02 -4.80
N GLU A 191 -26.74 7.21 -4.81
CA GLU A 191 -26.32 8.31 -5.70
C GLU A 191 -24.86 8.68 -5.48
N ARG A 192 -24.45 8.81 -4.20
CA ARG A 192 -23.06 9.09 -3.85
C ARG A 192 -22.11 8.02 -4.39
N ARG A 193 -22.45 6.75 -4.22
CA ARG A 193 -21.66 5.62 -4.75
C ARG A 193 -21.55 5.68 -6.27
N ASN A 194 -22.68 5.79 -6.96
CA ASN A 194 -22.70 5.78 -8.43
C ASN A 194 -21.94 6.99 -8.98
N TYR A 195 -22.04 8.14 -8.32
CA TYR A 195 -21.28 9.34 -8.65
C TYR A 195 -19.77 9.16 -8.43
N VAL A 196 -19.34 8.62 -7.27
CA VAL A 196 -17.93 8.29 -6.99
C VAL A 196 -17.36 7.40 -8.09
N VAL A 197 -18.04 6.29 -8.39
CA VAL A 197 -17.55 5.32 -9.37
C VAL A 197 -17.52 5.94 -10.76
N SER A 198 -18.57 6.67 -11.16
CA SER A 198 -18.64 7.29 -12.49
C SER A 198 -17.67 8.45 -12.68
N LYS A 199 -17.42 9.26 -11.64
CA LYS A 199 -16.53 10.43 -11.74
C LYS A 199 -15.05 10.07 -11.55
N LEU A 200 -14.76 9.13 -10.64
CA LEU A 200 -13.40 8.74 -10.26
C LEU A 200 -12.94 7.42 -10.89
N TRP A 201 -13.65 6.91 -11.90
CA TRP A 201 -13.32 5.62 -12.53
C TRP A 201 -11.87 5.53 -13.02
N LYS A 202 -11.29 6.63 -13.53
CA LYS A 202 -9.92 6.64 -14.08
C LYS A 202 -8.85 6.33 -13.01
N PRO A 203 -8.70 7.10 -11.92
CA PRO A 203 -7.73 6.80 -10.87
C PRO A 203 -8.04 5.47 -10.17
N LEU A 204 -9.31 5.12 -10.02
CA LEU A 204 -9.73 3.84 -9.44
C LEU A 204 -9.30 2.64 -10.30
N LEU A 205 -9.48 2.71 -11.63
CA LEU A 205 -9.03 1.68 -12.56
C LEU A 205 -7.50 1.57 -12.57
N CYS A 206 -6.80 2.71 -12.57
CA CYS A 206 -5.34 2.73 -12.48
C CYS A 206 -4.87 1.98 -11.22
N GLN A 207 -5.55 2.15 -10.10
CA GLN A 207 -5.22 1.47 -8.84
C GLN A 207 -5.43 -0.05 -8.91
N VAL A 208 -6.51 -0.53 -9.56
CA VAL A 208 -6.72 -1.97 -9.80
C VAL A 208 -5.53 -2.53 -10.57
N VAL A 209 -5.14 -1.87 -11.67
CA VAL A 209 -4.06 -2.34 -12.55
C VAL A 209 -2.70 -2.31 -11.85
N LEU A 210 -2.38 -1.22 -11.13
CA LEU A 210 -1.15 -1.11 -10.35
C LEU A 210 -1.04 -2.23 -9.30
N CYS A 211 -2.12 -2.49 -8.56
CA CYS A 211 -2.13 -3.51 -7.51
C CYS A 211 -2.08 -4.93 -8.09
N ALA A 212 -2.72 -5.18 -9.24
CA ALA A 212 -2.62 -6.45 -9.94
C ALA A 212 -1.18 -6.77 -10.36
N MET A 213 -0.46 -5.76 -10.89
CA MET A 213 0.93 -5.92 -11.27
C MET A 213 1.85 -6.10 -10.06
N SER A 214 1.74 -5.25 -9.04
CA SER A 214 2.71 -5.24 -7.93
C SER A 214 2.52 -6.35 -6.90
N PHE A 215 1.29 -6.81 -6.65
CA PHE A 215 1.01 -7.84 -5.64
C PHE A 215 0.76 -9.22 -6.25
N GLY A 216 0.34 -9.28 -7.52
CA GLY A 216 0.14 -10.54 -8.24
C GLY A 216 1.31 -10.87 -9.16
N VAL A 217 1.44 -10.11 -10.25
CA VAL A 217 2.29 -10.49 -11.39
C VAL A 217 3.78 -10.48 -11.03
N ILE A 218 4.34 -9.35 -10.58
CA ILE A 218 5.78 -9.20 -10.37
C ILE A 218 6.34 -10.20 -9.34
N PRO A 219 5.74 -10.37 -8.14
CA PRO A 219 6.25 -11.35 -7.17
C PRO A 219 6.23 -12.79 -7.72
N SER A 220 5.27 -13.13 -8.58
CA SER A 220 5.14 -14.46 -9.17
C SER A 220 6.20 -14.74 -10.24
N ILE A 221 6.59 -13.73 -11.03
CA ILE A 221 7.56 -13.89 -12.12
C ILE A 221 9.02 -13.68 -11.67
N LEU A 222 9.25 -12.93 -10.59
CA LEU A 222 10.60 -12.53 -10.16
C LEU A 222 11.52 -13.72 -9.89
N PRO A 223 11.08 -14.82 -9.24
CA PRO A 223 11.89 -16.03 -9.08
C PRO A 223 12.33 -16.64 -10.41
N PHE A 224 11.45 -16.65 -11.41
CA PHE A 224 11.77 -17.18 -12.74
C PHE A 224 12.74 -16.26 -13.47
N LEU A 225 12.52 -14.95 -13.44
CA LEU A 225 13.42 -13.98 -14.06
C LEU A 225 14.82 -14.03 -13.45
N GLY A 226 14.93 -14.01 -12.12
CA GLY A 226 16.22 -14.07 -11.41
C GLY A 226 16.95 -15.39 -11.59
N SER A 227 16.23 -16.50 -11.78
CA SER A 227 16.85 -17.82 -12.05
C SER A 227 17.63 -17.90 -13.36
N LYS A 228 17.46 -16.94 -14.27
CA LYS A 228 18.05 -16.95 -15.62
C LYS A 228 19.40 -16.26 -15.74
N TYR A 229 19.93 -15.77 -14.63
CA TYR A 229 21.20 -15.05 -14.58
C TYR A 229 22.23 -15.82 -13.76
N SER A 230 23.51 -15.58 -14.06
CA SER A 230 24.61 -16.05 -13.22
C SER A 230 24.43 -15.56 -11.78
N ASN A 231 24.74 -16.40 -10.79
CA ASN A 231 24.48 -16.15 -9.36
C ASN A 231 23.01 -15.81 -9.02
N SER A 232 22.07 -16.63 -9.52
CA SER A 232 20.61 -16.44 -9.34
C SER A 232 20.17 -16.13 -7.89
N ALA A 233 20.79 -16.77 -6.90
CA ALA A 233 20.49 -16.52 -5.49
C ALA A 233 20.84 -15.08 -5.06
N GLU A 234 21.99 -14.55 -5.48
CA GLU A 234 22.39 -13.17 -5.20
C GLU A 234 21.48 -12.17 -5.91
N VAL A 235 21.14 -12.45 -7.17
CA VAL A 235 20.23 -11.62 -7.98
C VAL A 235 18.86 -11.50 -7.30
N LEU A 236 18.29 -12.62 -6.83
CA LEU A 236 17.00 -12.62 -6.14
C LEU A 236 17.06 -11.93 -4.78
N LYS A 237 18.12 -12.17 -4.00
CA LYS A 237 18.37 -11.52 -2.71
C LYS A 237 18.38 -10.00 -2.88
N TRP A 238 19.22 -9.48 -3.78
CA TRP A 238 19.36 -8.05 -4.01
C TRP A 238 18.15 -7.42 -4.70
N SER A 239 17.49 -8.15 -5.62
CA SER A 239 16.24 -7.68 -6.24
C SER A 239 15.16 -7.41 -5.19
N SER A 240 15.05 -8.30 -4.19
CA SER A 240 14.05 -8.17 -3.13
C SER A 240 14.45 -7.08 -2.14
N VAL A 241 15.67 -7.16 -1.59
CA VAL A 241 16.16 -6.25 -0.54
C VAL A 241 16.25 -4.80 -1.02
N LEU A 242 16.82 -4.53 -2.19
CA LEU A 242 17.00 -3.16 -2.66
C LEU A 242 15.66 -2.52 -3.04
N SER A 243 14.75 -3.29 -3.63
CA SER A 243 13.41 -2.81 -3.99
C SER A 243 12.58 -2.40 -2.76
N MET A 244 12.79 -3.06 -1.61
CA MET A 244 12.14 -2.70 -0.35
C MET A 244 12.52 -1.28 0.13
N ALA A 245 13.72 -0.80 -0.19
CA ALA A 245 14.14 0.58 0.10
C ALA A 245 13.59 1.59 -0.90
N CYS A 246 13.42 1.18 -2.17
CA CYS A 246 12.86 2.04 -3.22
C CYS A 246 11.42 2.46 -2.93
N ASP A 247 10.63 1.60 -2.27
CA ASP A 247 9.23 1.87 -1.96
C ASP A 247 9.04 3.12 -1.05
N PRO A 248 9.52 3.17 0.21
CA PRO A 248 9.33 4.34 1.05
C PRO A 248 10.02 5.57 0.49
N LEU A 249 11.12 5.42 -0.27
CA LEU A 249 11.78 6.52 -0.95
C LEU A 249 10.85 7.17 -1.98
N ALA A 250 10.18 6.37 -2.81
CA ALA A 250 9.19 6.83 -3.77
C ALA A 250 8.00 7.52 -3.09
N ARG A 251 7.47 6.91 -2.02
CA ARG A 251 6.34 7.47 -1.26
C ARG A 251 6.73 8.76 -0.55
N PHE A 252 7.93 8.83 0.02
CA PHE A 252 8.44 10.05 0.63
C PHE A 252 8.65 11.17 -0.40
N LEU A 253 9.18 10.84 -1.58
CA LEU A 253 9.38 11.80 -2.67
C LEU A 253 8.08 12.49 -3.09
N THR A 254 6.93 11.80 -3.00
CA THR A 254 5.61 12.39 -3.27
C THR A 254 5.25 13.59 -2.37
N SER A 255 5.94 13.72 -1.23
CA SER A 255 5.76 14.87 -0.34
C SER A 255 6.34 16.16 -0.95
N PHE A 256 7.37 16.04 -1.79
CA PHE A 256 8.10 17.17 -2.38
C PHE A 256 7.74 17.37 -3.85
N TYR A 257 7.58 16.28 -4.61
CA TYR A 257 7.29 16.33 -6.03
C TYR A 257 5.97 15.60 -6.31
N ARG A 258 4.96 16.35 -6.80
CA ARG A 258 3.61 15.84 -7.01
C ARG A 258 3.23 15.95 -8.48
N TRP A 259 3.27 14.82 -9.17
CA TRP A 259 2.81 14.73 -10.55
C TRP A 259 1.49 13.98 -10.64
N TYR A 260 0.40 14.72 -10.84
CA TYR A 260 -0.97 14.20 -10.78
C TYR A 260 -1.43 13.43 -12.03
N ASN A 261 -0.56 13.19 -13.01
CA ASN A 261 -0.93 12.42 -14.20
C ASN A 261 -0.82 10.91 -13.93
N VAL A 262 -1.78 10.39 -13.16
CA VAL A 262 -1.83 8.98 -12.71
C VAL A 262 -1.90 8.00 -13.88
N THR A 263 -2.54 8.38 -14.99
CA THR A 263 -2.65 7.52 -16.18
C THR A 263 -1.28 7.25 -16.79
N VAL A 264 -0.48 8.29 -17.04
CA VAL A 264 0.87 8.13 -17.62
C VAL A 264 1.77 7.33 -16.69
N LEU A 265 1.74 7.64 -15.39
CA LEU A 265 2.49 6.90 -14.37
C LEU A 265 2.11 5.41 -14.33
N THR A 266 0.82 5.12 -14.42
CA THR A 266 0.32 3.74 -14.47
C THR A 266 0.74 3.05 -15.77
N SER A 267 0.62 3.70 -16.92
CA SER A 267 1.06 3.16 -18.21
C SER A 267 2.56 2.83 -18.21
N LEU A 268 3.41 3.69 -17.65
CA LEU A 268 4.85 3.44 -17.52
C LEU A 268 5.14 2.25 -16.59
N THR A 269 4.45 2.17 -15.45
CA THR A 269 4.61 1.06 -14.50
C THR A 269 4.18 -0.28 -15.12
N VAL A 270 3.05 -0.28 -15.83
CA VAL A 270 2.53 -1.46 -16.54
C VAL A 270 3.45 -1.88 -17.67
N LEU A 271 3.97 -0.93 -18.46
CA LEU A 271 4.90 -1.21 -19.54
C LEU A 271 6.17 -1.88 -18.99
N LEU A 272 6.75 -1.33 -17.92
CA LEU A 272 7.91 -1.93 -17.26
C LEU A 272 7.60 -3.33 -16.71
N GLY A 273 6.46 -3.50 -16.04
CA GLY A 273 6.05 -4.81 -15.52
C GLY A 273 5.81 -5.84 -16.62
N ALA A 274 5.24 -5.43 -17.76
CA ALA A 274 5.07 -6.27 -18.94
C ALA A 274 6.42 -6.66 -19.57
N LEU A 275 7.37 -5.72 -19.66
CA LEU A 275 8.73 -6.01 -20.13
C LEU A 275 9.44 -7.03 -19.22
N MET A 276 9.28 -6.90 -17.91
CA MET A 276 9.79 -7.88 -16.94
C MET A 276 9.10 -9.24 -17.10
N ALA A 277 7.78 -9.29 -17.31
CA ALA A 277 7.04 -10.52 -17.55
C ALA A 277 7.47 -11.21 -18.84
N VAL A 278 7.63 -10.47 -19.94
CA VAL A 278 8.15 -11.00 -21.20
C VAL A 278 9.56 -11.55 -21.00
N SER A 279 10.44 -10.81 -20.32
CA SER A 279 11.79 -11.28 -19.99
C SER A 279 11.77 -12.55 -19.12
N ALA A 280 10.78 -12.70 -18.24
CA ALA A 280 10.61 -13.90 -17.43
C ALA A 280 10.12 -15.11 -18.24
N THR A 281 9.54 -14.91 -19.43
CA THR A 281 9.15 -16.01 -20.35
C THR A 281 10.24 -16.39 -21.35
N THR A 282 11.16 -15.49 -21.70
CA THR A 282 12.19 -15.76 -22.72
C THR A 282 13.33 -16.65 -22.20
N ALA A 283 13.83 -17.59 -23.02
CA ALA A 283 14.90 -18.51 -22.62
C ALA A 283 16.22 -17.78 -22.27
N HIS A 284 16.54 -16.73 -23.02
CA HIS A 284 17.71 -15.88 -22.82
C HIS A 284 17.28 -14.42 -22.66
N PRO A 285 17.01 -13.96 -21.42
CA PRO A 285 16.71 -12.57 -21.13
C PRO A 285 17.86 -11.64 -21.50
N ILE A 286 17.56 -10.34 -21.61
CA ILE A 286 18.55 -9.32 -21.93
C ILE A 286 19.68 -9.38 -20.90
N PHE A 287 20.92 -9.41 -21.39
CA PHE A 287 22.16 -9.53 -20.62
C PHE A 287 22.40 -10.86 -19.89
N SER A 288 21.56 -11.88 -20.09
CA SER A 288 21.73 -13.19 -19.43
C SER A 288 23.06 -13.90 -19.72
N SER A 289 23.70 -13.60 -20.85
CA SER A 289 25.01 -14.16 -21.23
C SER A 289 26.20 -13.52 -20.53
N TYR A 290 26.05 -12.35 -19.91
CA TYR A 290 27.14 -11.64 -19.25
C TYR A 290 27.18 -11.96 -17.75
N ALA A 291 28.38 -12.06 -17.18
CA ALA A 291 28.58 -12.33 -15.75
C ALA A 291 27.91 -11.29 -14.83
N LEU A 292 27.85 -10.02 -15.25
CA LEU A 292 27.17 -8.93 -14.53
C LEU A 292 25.71 -8.72 -14.97
N GLY A 293 25.17 -9.60 -15.82
CA GLY A 293 23.80 -9.49 -16.35
C GLY A 293 22.72 -9.45 -15.27
N GLY A 294 22.99 -10.10 -14.13
CA GLY A 294 22.08 -10.15 -12.97
C GLY A 294 21.73 -8.79 -12.36
N ILE A 295 22.48 -7.73 -12.68
CA ILE A 295 22.14 -6.36 -12.26
C ILE A 295 20.85 -5.86 -12.95
N ALA A 296 20.58 -6.31 -14.18
CA ALA A 296 19.43 -5.85 -14.95
C ALA A 296 18.07 -6.14 -14.27
N PRO A 297 17.75 -7.38 -13.83
CA PRO A 297 16.51 -7.65 -13.11
C PRO A 297 16.44 -6.95 -11.74
N VAL A 298 17.57 -6.74 -11.05
CA VAL A 298 17.62 -5.98 -9.79
C VAL A 298 17.19 -4.53 -10.02
N VAL A 299 17.80 -3.86 -11.00
CA VAL A 299 17.45 -2.48 -11.37
C VAL A 299 16.01 -2.40 -11.87
N GLY A 300 15.58 -3.35 -12.71
CA GLY A 300 14.21 -3.41 -13.21
C GLY A 300 13.18 -3.49 -12.08
N ASN A 301 13.40 -4.38 -11.10
CA ASN A 301 12.52 -4.50 -9.94
C ASN A 301 12.53 -3.24 -9.07
N CYS A 302 13.69 -2.63 -8.85
CA CYS A 302 13.81 -1.38 -8.08
C CYS A 302 13.04 -0.23 -8.73
N VAL A 303 13.19 -0.05 -10.05
CA VAL A 303 12.47 0.98 -10.80
C VAL A 303 10.97 0.69 -10.82
N PHE A 304 10.58 -0.58 -10.97
CA PHE A 304 9.18 -0.99 -10.93
C PHE A 304 8.54 -0.65 -9.57
N VAL A 305 9.16 -1.06 -8.47
CA VAL A 305 8.63 -0.81 -7.12
C VAL A 305 8.59 0.69 -6.83
N PHE A 306 9.61 1.45 -7.24
CA PHE A 306 9.61 2.91 -7.12
C PHE A 306 8.44 3.54 -7.89
N LEU A 307 8.27 3.19 -9.17
CA LEU A 307 7.19 3.73 -10.01
C LEU A 307 5.83 3.33 -9.46
N PHE A 308 5.64 2.07 -9.05
CA PHE A 308 4.42 1.60 -8.44
C PHE A 308 4.07 2.41 -7.17
N ALA A 309 5.00 2.50 -6.23
CA ALA A 309 4.80 3.19 -4.95
C ALA A 309 4.50 4.69 -5.13
N TYR A 310 5.20 5.34 -6.05
CA TYR A 310 4.93 6.73 -6.45
C TYR A 310 3.55 6.87 -7.08
N SER A 311 3.21 6.02 -8.06
CA SER A 311 1.94 6.04 -8.79
C SER A 311 0.75 5.79 -7.87
N GLN A 312 0.86 4.81 -6.96
CA GLN A 312 -0.20 4.47 -6.02
C GLN A 312 -0.46 5.63 -5.04
N THR A 313 0.60 6.26 -4.53
CA THR A 313 0.47 7.44 -3.65
C THR A 313 -0.14 8.62 -4.40
N MET A 314 0.25 8.86 -5.66
CA MET A 314 -0.37 9.88 -6.51
C MET A 314 -1.85 9.58 -6.81
N ALA A 315 -2.24 8.31 -6.96
CA ALA A 315 -3.64 7.93 -7.11
C ALA A 315 -4.46 8.33 -5.87
N TYR A 316 -3.96 8.03 -4.65
CA TYR A 316 -4.61 8.44 -3.41
C TYR A 316 -4.70 9.96 -3.24
N LEU A 317 -3.66 10.71 -3.62
CA LEU A 317 -3.66 12.17 -3.55
C LEU A 317 -4.56 12.82 -4.61
N THR A 318 -4.63 12.24 -5.80
CA THR A 318 -5.56 12.67 -6.86
C THR A 318 -7.00 12.48 -6.41
N LEU A 319 -7.32 11.34 -5.80
CA LEU A 319 -8.62 11.11 -5.18
C LEU A 319 -8.91 12.17 -4.11
N LYS A 320 -7.93 12.50 -3.24
CA LYS A 320 -8.07 13.56 -2.21
C LYS A 320 -8.46 14.90 -2.81
N ARG A 321 -7.81 15.28 -3.91
CA ARG A 321 -8.01 16.57 -4.58
C ARG A 321 -9.43 16.70 -5.11
N GLU A 322 -9.94 15.64 -5.73
CA GLU A 322 -11.28 15.61 -6.33
C GLU A 322 -12.40 15.60 -5.27
N VAL A 323 -12.14 15.09 -4.07
CA VAL A 323 -13.16 14.89 -3.02
C VAL A 323 -13.08 15.91 -1.88
N ARG A 324 -12.19 16.90 -1.97
CA ARG A 324 -11.78 17.80 -0.86
C ARG A 324 -12.94 18.49 -0.13
N TYR A 325 -14.01 18.85 -0.84
CA TYR A 325 -15.10 19.68 -0.30
C TYR A 325 -16.26 18.90 0.34
N ASN A 326 -16.21 17.56 0.35
CA ASN A 326 -17.31 16.74 0.90
C ASN A 326 -16.75 15.50 1.63
N GLU A 327 -16.83 15.51 2.95
CA GLU A 327 -16.31 14.42 3.81
C GLU A 327 -16.97 13.07 3.52
N ALA A 328 -18.29 13.04 3.31
CA ALA A 328 -19.01 11.81 2.99
C ALA A 328 -18.57 11.24 1.63
N TYR A 329 -18.33 12.13 0.66
CA TYR A 329 -17.79 11.77 -0.65
C TYR A 329 -16.35 11.26 -0.55
N ALA A 330 -15.49 11.93 0.22
CA ALA A 330 -14.11 11.54 0.46
C ALA A 330 -13.98 10.17 1.11
N LYS A 331 -14.73 9.93 2.19
CA LYS A 331 -14.78 8.63 2.87
C LYS A 331 -15.19 7.52 1.90
N THR A 332 -16.24 7.75 1.11
CA THR A 332 -16.74 6.77 0.13
C THR A 332 -15.69 6.50 -0.95
N ALA A 333 -15.04 7.55 -1.48
CA ALA A 333 -14.01 7.42 -2.51
C ALA A 333 -12.79 6.61 -2.03
N TYR A 334 -12.30 6.86 -0.81
CA TYR A 334 -11.18 6.10 -0.24
C TYR A 334 -11.54 4.65 0.09
N GLN A 335 -12.79 4.39 0.53
CA GLN A 335 -13.26 3.01 0.73
C GLN A 335 -13.28 2.23 -0.59
N TRP A 336 -13.76 2.84 -1.67
CA TRP A 336 -13.74 2.23 -3.01
C TRP A 336 -12.33 2.05 -3.55
N SER A 337 -11.46 3.03 -3.33
CA SER A 337 -10.04 2.96 -3.68
C SER A 337 -9.35 1.79 -2.98
N GLY A 338 -9.47 1.67 -1.66
CA GLY A 338 -8.93 0.54 -0.91
C GLY A 338 -9.52 -0.79 -1.35
N PHE A 339 -10.84 -0.88 -1.55
CA PHE A 339 -11.50 -2.09 -2.03
C PHE A 339 -10.97 -2.52 -3.41
N LEU A 340 -10.88 -1.58 -4.35
CA LEU A 340 -10.41 -1.86 -5.70
C LEU A 340 -8.92 -2.21 -5.76
N ALA A 341 -8.10 -1.66 -4.86
CA ALA A 341 -6.71 -2.12 -4.69
C ALA A 341 -6.66 -3.61 -4.34
N GLN A 342 -7.46 -4.06 -3.38
CA GLN A 342 -7.52 -5.47 -2.99
C GLN A 342 -8.08 -6.36 -4.09
N MET A 343 -9.10 -5.90 -4.82
CA MET A 343 -9.62 -6.62 -6.00
C MET A 343 -8.58 -6.70 -7.11
N GLY A 344 -7.76 -5.67 -7.30
CA GLY A 344 -6.62 -5.70 -8.22
C GLY A 344 -5.60 -6.77 -7.84
N ALA A 345 -5.16 -6.80 -6.58
CA ALA A 345 -4.23 -7.81 -6.07
C ALA A 345 -4.79 -9.25 -6.25
N LEU A 346 -6.08 -9.45 -5.92
CA LEU A 346 -6.76 -10.72 -6.13
C LEU A 346 -6.80 -11.11 -7.60
N LEU A 347 -7.21 -10.19 -8.49
CA LEU A 347 -7.29 -10.41 -9.93
C LEU A 347 -5.92 -10.78 -10.51
N GLY A 348 -4.88 -10.03 -10.15
CA GLY A 348 -3.51 -10.31 -10.56
C GLY A 348 -3.07 -11.72 -10.15
N THR A 349 -3.36 -12.12 -8.90
CA THR A 349 -3.03 -13.45 -8.37
C THR A 349 -3.80 -14.56 -9.08
N VAL A 350 -5.11 -14.42 -9.24
CA VAL A 350 -5.98 -15.41 -9.91
C VAL A 350 -5.59 -15.62 -11.37
N ILE A 351 -5.09 -14.59 -12.05
CA ILE A 351 -4.61 -14.69 -13.44
C ILE A 351 -3.22 -15.32 -13.49
N ILE A 352 -2.26 -14.82 -12.71
CA ILE A 352 -0.86 -15.23 -12.85
C ILE A 352 -0.59 -16.60 -12.21
N PHE A 353 -1.31 -16.98 -11.15
CA PHE A 353 -1.05 -18.23 -10.44
C PHE A 353 -1.26 -19.47 -11.33
N PRO A 354 -2.38 -19.62 -12.07
CA PRO A 354 -2.53 -20.75 -12.99
C PRO A 354 -1.52 -20.71 -14.14
N LEU A 355 -1.18 -19.51 -14.64
CA LEU A 355 -0.17 -19.34 -15.70
C LEU A 355 1.19 -19.83 -15.24
N VAL A 356 1.62 -19.48 -14.03
CA VAL A 356 2.91 -19.88 -13.48
C VAL A 356 2.93 -21.36 -13.06
N THR A 357 1.82 -21.88 -12.54
CA THR A 357 1.76 -23.22 -11.93
C THR A 357 1.46 -24.33 -12.94
N TYR A 358 0.54 -24.09 -13.88
CA TYR A 358 0.02 -25.13 -14.78
C TYR A 358 0.48 -24.99 -16.22
N THR A 359 1.21 -23.92 -16.57
CA THR A 359 1.74 -23.76 -17.94
C THR A 359 3.25 -23.81 -17.96
N THR A 360 3.81 -24.12 -19.12
CA THR A 360 5.27 -24.12 -19.36
C THR A 360 5.81 -22.75 -19.77
N LEU A 361 5.02 -21.67 -19.63
CA LEU A 361 5.42 -20.31 -20.03
C LEU A 361 6.58 -19.77 -19.20
N PHE A 362 6.64 -20.14 -17.92
CA PHE A 362 7.67 -19.69 -16.98
C PHE A 362 8.60 -20.86 -16.65
N GLN A 363 9.73 -20.93 -17.34
CA GLN A 363 10.78 -21.93 -17.09
C GLN A 363 11.96 -21.30 -16.35
N ARG A 364 12.52 -22.05 -15.41
CA ARG A 364 13.82 -21.72 -14.81
C ARG A 364 14.91 -22.03 -15.84
N SER A 365 15.90 -21.16 -15.99
CA SER A 365 16.98 -21.38 -16.97
C SER A 365 18.33 -20.95 -16.40
N TYR A 366 18.87 -21.74 -15.48
CA TYR A 366 20.32 -21.94 -15.30
C TYR A 366 20.52 -23.12 -14.34
N GLY A 367 21.22 -24.16 -14.79
CA GLY A 367 21.44 -25.39 -14.03
C GLY A 367 20.27 -26.39 -14.11
N GLU A 368 19.99 -26.91 -15.30
CA GLU A 368 19.63 -28.33 -15.36
C GLU A 368 20.86 -29.09 -14.83
N LEU A 369 20.70 -29.69 -13.65
CA LEU A 369 21.42 -30.90 -13.30
C LEU A 369 20.56 -32.08 -13.73
#